data_AF-A0A6G1S743-F1
#
_entry.id   AF-A0A6G1S743-F1
#
_cell.length_a   1.000
_cell.length_b   1.000
_cell.length_c   1.000
_cell.angle_alpha   90.00
_cell.angle_beta   90.00
_cell.angle_gamma   90.00
#
_symmetry.space_group_name_H-M   'P 1'
#
loop_
_entity.id
_entity.type
_entity.pdbx_description
1 polymer ?
#
loop_
_entity_poly.entity_id
_entity_poly.type
_entity_poly.pdbx_seq_one_letter_code
_entity_poly.pdbx_strand_id
1 'polypeptide(L)'
;GHVNRPCTVEEEMSIPLKELIQIHAGDVIGGWDNLLAIIPGGSSTPLIPKHVCEDVLMDFDGLVAAQTSLGTAAIIVMNKQTDVIKAIARLIEFYKHESCGQCTPCREGINWMNKIIHR
;
A
#
# COMPACT_ATOMS: atom_id res chain seq x y z
N GLY A 1 7.30 1.49 -5.90
CA GLY A 1 6.70 2.69 -5.28
C GLY A 1 7.69 3.84 -5.27
N HIS A 2 7.40 4.91 -4.54
CA HIS A 2 8.23 6.13 -4.45
C HIS A 2 9.41 5.99 -3.47
N VAL A 3 10.35 5.11 -3.81
CA VAL A 3 11.63 4.89 -3.12
C VAL A 3 12.80 5.15 -4.07
N ASN A 4 14.00 5.44 -3.54
CA ASN A 4 15.14 5.81 -4.40
C ASN A 4 15.67 4.62 -5.23
N ARG A 5 15.58 3.39 -4.70
CA ARG A 5 16.01 2.16 -5.36
C ARG A 5 14.92 1.09 -5.25
N PRO A 6 13.88 1.13 -6.11
CA PRO A 6 12.83 0.11 -6.10
C PRO A 6 13.43 -1.27 -6.37
N CYS A 7 13.20 -2.22 -5.46
CA CYS A 7 13.70 -3.58 -5.56
C CYS A 7 12.70 -4.58 -4.98
N THR A 8 12.93 -5.85 -5.29
CA THR A 8 12.37 -6.99 -4.56
C THR A 8 13.53 -7.68 -3.88
N VAL A 9 13.41 -7.88 -2.57
CA VAL A 9 14.44 -8.50 -1.73
C VAL A 9 13.75 -9.48 -0.79
N GLU A 10 14.42 -10.58 -0.50
CA GLU A 10 14.02 -11.53 0.54
C GLU A 10 14.69 -11.10 1.84
N GLU A 11 13.91 -10.96 2.90
CA GLU A 11 14.37 -10.51 4.22
C GLU A 11 13.55 -11.21 5.30
N GLU A 12 14.04 -11.21 6.54
CA GLU A 12 13.33 -11.84 7.65
C GLU A 12 11.95 -11.20 7.91
N MET A 13 10.97 -12.03 8.29
CA MET A 13 9.69 -11.51 8.76
C MET A 13 9.85 -10.77 10.09
N SER A 14 8.89 -9.90 10.41
CA SER A 14 8.91 -9.04 11.60
C SER A 14 9.99 -7.97 11.61
N ILE A 15 10.72 -7.76 10.50
CA ILE A 15 11.58 -6.58 10.31
C ILE A 15 10.73 -5.29 10.39
N PRO A 16 11.20 -4.22 11.06
CA PRO A 16 10.51 -2.93 11.02
C PRO A 16 10.35 -2.41 9.59
N LEU A 17 9.14 -1.99 9.21
CA LEU A 17 8.84 -1.52 7.85
C LEU A 17 9.77 -0.39 7.39
N LYS A 18 10.06 0.55 8.31
CA LYS A 18 10.97 1.67 8.07
C LYS A 18 12.39 1.20 7.78
N GLU A 19 12.88 0.26 8.58
CA GLU A 19 14.23 -0.29 8.43
C GLU A 19 14.40 -1.01 7.10
N LEU A 20 13.42 -1.85 6.74
CA LEU A 20 13.38 -2.54 5.45
C LEU A 20 13.50 -1.57 4.25
N ILE A 21 12.77 -0.46 4.28
CA ILE A 21 12.80 0.55 3.21
C ILE A 21 14.15 1.30 3.18
N GLN A 22 14.68 1.67 4.34
CA GLN A 22 15.91 2.44 4.43
C GLN A 22 17.13 1.61 4.00
N ILE A 23 17.23 0.36 4.45
CA ILE A 23 18.35 -0.53 4.13
C ILE A 23 18.31 -0.94 2.66
N HIS A 24 17.20 -1.51 2.19
CA HIS A 24 17.18 -2.20 0.89
C HIS A 24 16.71 -1.29 -0.24
N ALA A 25 15.67 -0.49 -0.01
CA ALA A 25 15.08 0.35 -1.05
C ALA A 25 15.73 1.75 -1.16
N GLY A 26 16.73 2.05 -0.33
CA GLY A 26 17.44 3.32 -0.32
C GLY A 26 16.60 4.50 0.17
N ASP A 27 15.67 4.26 1.09
CA ASP A 27 14.73 5.25 1.64
C ASP A 27 13.70 5.79 0.62
N VAL A 28 12.72 6.51 1.13
CA VAL A 28 11.70 7.23 0.37
C VAL A 28 12.37 8.32 -0.48
N ILE A 29 11.84 8.57 -1.69
CA ILE A 29 12.33 9.68 -2.52
C ILE A 29 12.16 11.00 -1.74
N GLY A 30 13.24 11.72 -1.48
CA GLY A 30 13.24 12.94 -0.65
C GLY A 30 13.33 12.69 0.86
N GLY A 31 13.64 11.46 1.29
CA GLY A 31 13.81 11.06 2.69
C GLY A 31 12.51 10.66 3.38
N TRP A 32 12.63 9.99 4.53
CA TRP A 32 11.50 9.47 5.30
C TRP A 32 10.42 10.52 5.63
N ASP A 33 10.81 11.77 5.90
CA ASP A 33 9.86 12.86 6.17
C ASP A 33 9.00 13.26 4.97
N ASN A 34 9.40 12.85 3.77
CA ASN A 34 8.62 13.03 2.56
C ASN A 34 7.62 11.88 2.33
N LEU A 35 7.50 10.93 3.25
CA LEU A 35 6.49 9.88 3.19
C LEU A 35 5.08 10.45 3.43
N LEU A 36 4.13 10.00 2.62
CA LEU A 36 2.70 10.28 2.80
C LEU A 36 2.00 9.06 3.43
N ALA A 37 2.09 7.91 2.78
CA ALA A 37 1.47 6.66 3.21
C ALA A 37 2.14 5.45 2.53
N ILE A 38 1.85 4.25 3.06
CA ILE A 38 2.34 2.98 2.50
C ILE A 38 1.18 2.00 2.42
N ILE A 39 1.12 1.21 1.34
CA ILE A 39 0.31 -0.01 1.28
C ILE A 39 1.27 -1.19 1.50
N PRO A 40 1.26 -1.87 2.65
CA PRO A 40 2.32 -2.81 3.01
C PRO A 40 2.20 -4.17 2.31
N GLY A 41 0.98 -4.64 2.05
CA GLY A 41 0.75 -6.01 1.59
C GLY A 41 0.29 -6.18 0.15
N GLY A 42 0.58 -5.20 -0.71
CA GLY A 42 0.02 -5.10 -2.05
C GLY A 42 -1.35 -4.45 -2.06
N SER A 43 -1.90 -4.22 -3.25
CA SER A 43 -3.08 -3.36 -3.45
C SER A 43 -4.34 -3.79 -2.70
N SER A 44 -4.40 -5.03 -2.22
CA SER A 44 -5.55 -5.61 -1.50
C SER A 44 -5.58 -5.22 -0.02
N THR A 45 -4.59 -4.46 0.43
CA THR A 45 -4.43 -4.08 1.83
C THR A 45 -4.67 -2.58 2.04
N PRO A 46 -5.23 -2.16 3.18
CA PRO A 46 -5.39 -0.74 3.52
C PRO A 46 -4.04 0.00 3.55
N LEU A 47 -4.06 1.27 3.10
CA LEU A 47 -2.92 2.15 3.30
C LEU A 47 -2.78 2.51 4.79
N ILE A 48 -1.55 2.62 5.26
CA ILE A 48 -1.21 3.11 6.60
C ILE A 48 -0.52 4.48 6.50
N PRO A 49 -0.86 5.43 7.39
CA PRO A 49 -0.24 6.75 7.41
C PRO A 49 1.19 6.69 7.97
N LYS A 50 2.01 7.72 7.69
CA LYS A 50 3.42 7.80 8.11
C LYS A 50 3.64 7.41 9.59
N HIS A 51 2.84 7.93 10.51
CA HIS A 51 3.03 7.69 11.94
C HIS A 51 2.87 6.21 12.34
N VAL A 52 2.02 5.45 11.63
CA VAL A 52 1.90 3.99 11.85
C VAL A 52 3.08 3.26 11.20
N CYS A 53 3.57 3.76 10.05
CA CYS A 53 4.70 3.16 9.34
C CYS A 53 6.02 3.21 10.11
N GLU A 54 6.13 4.10 11.10
CA GLU A 54 7.36 4.28 11.90
C GLU A 54 7.60 3.12 12.87
N ASP A 55 6.53 2.53 13.41
CA ASP A 55 6.61 1.53 14.48
C ASP A 55 6.15 0.12 14.05
N VAL A 56 5.55 -0.01 12.85
CA VAL A 56 4.96 -1.28 12.42
C VAL A 56 6.01 -2.29 11.96
N LEU A 57 5.81 -3.54 12.37
CA LEU A 57 6.61 -4.69 11.94
C LEU A 57 6.00 -5.34 10.70
N MET A 58 6.84 -5.85 9.80
CA MET A 58 6.43 -6.58 8.60
C MET A 58 6.12 -8.05 8.91
N ASP A 59 5.04 -8.27 9.64
CA ASP A 59 4.47 -9.59 9.91
C ASP A 59 2.93 -9.57 9.87
N PHE A 60 2.31 -10.74 9.98
CA PHE A 60 0.86 -10.85 9.86
C PHE A 60 0.13 -10.17 11.04
N ASP A 61 0.59 -10.37 12.26
CA ASP A 61 -0.12 -9.94 13.46
C ASP A 61 0.02 -8.44 13.71
N GLY A 62 1.23 -7.89 13.55
CA GLY A 62 1.54 -6.47 13.70
C GLY A 62 0.80 -5.61 12.68
N LEU A 63 0.72 -6.07 11.42
CA LEU A 63 -0.03 -5.35 10.39
C LEU A 63 -1.54 -5.41 10.60
N VAL A 64 -2.08 -6.53 11.09
CA VAL A 64 -3.50 -6.63 11.46
C VAL A 64 -3.81 -5.72 12.65
N ALA A 65 -2.94 -5.65 13.65
CA ALA A 65 -3.09 -4.73 14.78
C ALA A 65 -3.08 -3.26 14.34
N ALA A 66 -2.34 -2.94 13.27
CA ALA A 66 -2.33 -1.64 12.61
C ALA A 66 -3.50 -1.39 11.64
N GLN A 67 -4.54 -2.24 11.68
CA GLN A 67 -5.72 -2.18 10.80
C GLN A 67 -5.40 -2.28 9.29
N THR A 68 -4.35 -3.02 8.96
CA THR A 68 -3.97 -3.37 7.57
C THR A 68 -3.64 -4.86 7.48
N SER A 69 -2.86 -5.30 6.49
CA SER A 69 -2.47 -6.70 6.34
C SER A 69 -1.15 -6.85 5.58
N LEU A 70 -0.44 -7.96 5.81
CA LEU A 70 0.81 -8.30 5.11
C LEU A 70 0.60 -8.70 3.65
N GLY A 71 -0.56 -9.27 3.29
CA GLY A 71 -0.86 -9.69 1.92
C GLY A 71 0.29 -10.45 1.24
N THR A 72 0.75 -9.96 0.08
CA THR A 72 1.91 -10.52 -0.65
C THR A 72 3.26 -9.91 -0.27
N ALA A 73 3.29 -9.06 0.77
CA ALA A 73 4.42 -8.20 1.14
C ALA A 73 4.91 -7.28 -0.01
N ALA A 74 4.05 -6.99 -0.99
CA ALA A 74 4.35 -6.06 -2.06
C ALA A 74 4.15 -4.61 -1.57
N ILE A 75 5.19 -4.04 -0.96
CA ILE A 75 5.15 -2.71 -0.36
C ILE A 75 5.06 -1.62 -1.43
N ILE A 76 3.98 -0.83 -1.41
CA ILE A 76 3.78 0.33 -2.29
C ILE A 76 3.94 1.60 -1.47
N VAL A 77 5.12 2.22 -1.58
CA VAL A 77 5.45 3.49 -0.93
C VAL A 77 4.88 4.68 -1.71
N MET A 78 4.24 5.62 -1.01
CA MET A 78 3.70 6.88 -1.56
C MET A 78 4.29 8.08 -0.83
N ASN A 79 4.97 8.98 -1.56
CA ASN A 79 5.53 10.23 -1.03
C ASN A 79 4.53 11.40 -1.14
N LYS A 80 4.86 12.57 -0.56
CA LYS A 80 3.94 13.73 -0.51
C LYS A 80 3.68 14.39 -1.87
N GLN A 81 4.49 14.12 -2.89
CA GLN A 81 4.26 14.62 -4.25
C GLN A 81 3.15 13.87 -4.99
N THR A 82 2.72 12.71 -4.46
CA THR A 82 1.69 11.91 -5.12
C THR A 82 0.28 12.33 -4.73
N ASP A 83 -0.62 12.29 -5.70
CA ASP A 83 -2.04 12.39 -5.46
C ASP A 83 -2.57 11.02 -5.02
N VAL A 84 -2.64 10.82 -3.70
CA VAL A 84 -3.07 9.55 -3.10
C VAL A 84 -4.48 9.17 -3.55
N ILE A 85 -5.37 10.16 -3.76
CA ILE A 85 -6.74 9.88 -4.21
C ILE A 85 -6.72 9.32 -5.63
N LYS A 86 -5.93 9.90 -6.54
CA LYS A 86 -5.74 9.34 -7.89
C LYS A 86 -5.10 7.96 -7.87
N ALA A 87 -4.13 7.72 -6.97
CA ALA A 87 -3.51 6.39 -6.84
C ALA A 87 -4.56 5.34 -6.43
N ILE A 88 -5.38 5.64 -5.41
CA ILE A 88 -6.46 4.74 -4.98
C ILE A 88 -7.56 4.61 -6.06
N ALA A 89 -7.91 5.70 -6.76
CA ALA A 89 -8.86 5.65 -7.87
C ALA A 89 -8.38 4.68 -8.96
N ARG A 90 -7.08 4.69 -9.26
CA ARG A 90 -6.48 3.76 -10.22
C ARG A 90 -6.52 2.30 -9.73
N LEU A 91 -6.35 2.05 -8.43
CA LEU A 91 -6.52 0.71 -7.85
C LEU A 91 -7.97 0.23 -7.93
N ILE A 92 -8.94 1.11 -7.68
CA ILE A 92 -10.37 0.79 -7.82
C ILE A 92 -10.71 0.45 -9.27
N GLU A 93 -10.15 1.19 -10.23
CA GLU A 93 -10.31 0.90 -11.65
C GLU A 93 -9.69 -0.46 -12.02
N PHE A 94 -8.52 -0.80 -11.49
CA PHE A 94 -7.92 -2.13 -11.62
C PHE A 94 -8.84 -3.23 -11.10
N TYR A 95 -9.38 -3.08 -9.88
CA TYR A 95 -10.31 -4.06 -9.33
C TYR A 95 -11.61 -4.18 -10.10
N LYS A 96 -12.07 -3.09 -10.71
CA LYS A 96 -13.24 -3.12 -11.59
C LYS A 96 -12.93 -3.92 -12.86
N HIS A 97 -11.76 -3.68 -13.47
CA HIS A 97 -11.35 -4.33 -14.71
C HIS A 97 -11.10 -5.83 -14.51
N GLU A 98 -10.42 -6.20 -13.42
CA GLU A 98 -10.01 -7.58 -13.11
C GLU A 98 -11.05 -8.37 -12.29
N SER A 99 -12.22 -7.79 -11.99
CA SER A 99 -13.27 -8.53 -11.30
C SER A 99 -13.77 -9.67 -12.18
N CYS A 100 -13.80 -10.90 -11.64
CA CYS A 100 -14.38 -12.05 -12.33
C CYS A 100 -15.89 -11.89 -12.57
N GLY A 101 -16.54 -10.95 -11.89
CA GLY A 101 -17.96 -10.63 -12.07
C GLY A 101 -18.93 -11.66 -11.50
N GLN A 102 -18.48 -12.65 -10.73
CA GLN A 102 -19.34 -13.73 -10.22
C GLN A 102 -20.36 -13.24 -9.18
N CYS A 103 -19.90 -12.54 -8.15
CA CYS A 103 -20.74 -12.10 -7.03
C CYS A 103 -21.24 -10.67 -7.24
N THR A 104 -22.56 -10.46 -7.17
CA THR A 104 -23.20 -9.14 -7.33
C THR A 104 -22.59 -8.04 -6.45
N PRO A 105 -22.28 -8.27 -5.16
CA PRO A 105 -21.65 -7.24 -4.32
C PRO A 105 -20.30 -6.75 -4.87
N CYS A 106 -19.51 -7.63 -5.48
CA CYS A 106 -18.24 -7.25 -6.11
C CYS A 106 -18.47 -6.60 -7.47
N ARG A 107 -19.21 -7.27 -8.38
CA ARG A 107 -19.43 -6.82 -9.76
C ARG A 107 -20.09 -5.43 -9.83
N GLU A 108 -21.15 -5.22 -9.07
CA GLU A 108 -21.87 -3.93 -9.07
C GLU A 108 -21.23 -2.94 -8.09
N GLY A 109 -20.78 -3.42 -6.92
CA GLY A 109 -20.18 -2.57 -5.90
C GLY A 109 -18.89 -1.91 -6.38
N ILE A 110 -18.00 -2.63 -7.09
CA ILE A 110 -16.76 -2.05 -7.60
C ILE A 110 -17.01 -0.97 -8.66
N ASN A 111 -18.03 -1.19 -9.51
CA ASN A 111 -18.48 -0.19 -10.47
C ASN A 111 -18.99 1.07 -9.77
N TRP A 112 -19.69 0.91 -8.66
CA TRP A 112 -20.19 2.03 -7.86
C TRP A 112 -19.05 2.77 -7.14
N MET A 113 -18.11 2.06 -6.52
CA MET A 113 -16.91 2.65 -5.91
C MET A 113 -16.10 3.47 -6.92
N ASN A 114 -15.93 2.95 -8.14
CA ASN A 114 -15.24 3.68 -9.21
C ASN A 114 -15.96 4.98 -9.59
N LYS A 115 -17.30 5.02 -9.55
CA LYS A 115 -18.07 6.26 -9.78
C LYS A 115 -17.91 7.23 -8.63
N ILE A 116 -17.93 6.75 -7.38
CA ILE A 116 -17.82 7.60 -6.18
C ILE A 116 -16.47 8.32 -6.13
N ILE A 117 -15.37 7.63 -6.43
CA ILE A 117 -14.03 8.22 -6.29
C ILE A 117 -13.68 9.26 -7.35
N HIS A 118 -14.45 9.33 -8.44
CA HIS A 118 -14.31 10.36 -9.49
C HIS A 118 -15.28 11.54 -9.31
N ARG A 119 -15.96 11.65 -8.17
CA ARG A 119 -16.80 12.79 -7.81
C ARG A 119 -15.99 13.86 -7.09
#